data_AF-A0A1V3XC42-F1
#
_entry.id   AF-A0A1V3XC42-F1
#
_cell.length_a   1.000
_cell.length_b   1.000
_cell.length_c   1.000
_cell.angle_alpha   90.00
_cell.angle_beta   90.00
_cell.angle_gamma   90.00
#
_symmetry.space_group_name_H-M   'P 1'
#
loop_
_entity.id
_entity.type
_entity.pdbx_description
1 polymer ?
#
loop_
_entity_poly.entity_id
_entity_poly.type
_entity_poly.pdbx_seq_one_letter_code
_entity_poly.pdbx_strand_id
1 'polypeptide(L)'
;MTEFVKRHAGAPAGYFAWEAAGLQWLSNVDGGVPCATVVSVNATQLTLRRLDSVTPSPEAAYTFGSRLAVTHDAGAPAFGAGPDGWDGPGYFGPLTQPLPMSLRRHQRWGEFYAEERLVPMADLAAARLDTSTRSLIDGVVKRCRTGDFDDDDQPAGCTGTCGVAISCGRPPGRC
;
A
#
# COMPACT_ATOMS: atom_id res chain seq x y z
N MET A 1 -4.01 -16.12 24.53
CA MET A 1 -3.53 -15.33 23.38
C MET A 1 -4.56 -14.22 23.18
N THR A 2 -4.16 -12.95 23.20
CA THR A 2 -5.11 -11.82 23.16
C THR A 2 -5.43 -11.39 21.73
N GLU A 3 -6.64 -10.89 21.52
CA GLU A 3 -7.13 -10.45 20.21
C GLU A 3 -7.18 -8.92 20.10
N PHE A 4 -7.08 -8.43 18.87
CA PHE A 4 -7.34 -7.04 18.51
C PHE A 4 -8.42 -7.01 17.44
N VAL A 5 -9.48 -6.21 17.65
CA VAL A 5 -10.65 -6.22 16.79
C VAL A 5 -10.91 -4.82 16.24
N LYS A 6 -10.91 -4.70 14.91
CA LYS A 6 -11.40 -3.51 14.19
C LYS A 6 -12.86 -3.71 13.83
N ARG A 7 -13.73 -2.73 14.13
CA ARG A 7 -15.18 -2.80 13.85
C ARG A 7 -15.66 -1.51 13.21
N HIS A 8 -16.45 -1.63 12.15
CA HIS A 8 -17.17 -0.50 11.56
C HIS A 8 -18.39 -1.01 10.79
N ALA A 9 -19.58 -0.74 11.31
CA ALA A 9 -20.83 -1.24 10.73
C ALA A 9 -21.14 -0.66 9.34
N GLY A 10 -20.73 0.59 9.09
CA GLY A 10 -20.90 1.27 7.80
C GLY A 10 -19.70 1.14 6.87
N ALA A 11 -18.86 0.10 7.02
CA ALA A 11 -17.67 -0.03 6.19
C ALA A 11 -18.07 -0.33 4.75
N PRO A 12 -17.38 0.22 3.74
CA PRO A 12 -17.60 -0.19 2.36
C PRO A 12 -17.45 -1.70 2.20
N ALA A 13 -18.20 -2.28 1.27
CA ALA A 13 -18.11 -3.69 0.95
C ALA A 13 -16.66 -4.08 0.61
N GLY A 14 -16.16 -5.15 1.22
CA GLY A 14 -14.79 -5.63 0.99
C GLY A 14 -13.70 -4.91 1.78
N TYR A 15 -13.98 -3.84 2.54
CA TYR A 15 -12.95 -3.08 3.27
C TYR A 15 -12.08 -3.94 4.20
N PHE A 16 -12.69 -4.75 5.05
CA PHE A 16 -11.94 -5.61 5.97
C PHE A 16 -11.33 -6.83 5.27
N ALA A 17 -11.99 -7.33 4.22
CA ALA A 17 -11.46 -8.44 3.43
C ALA A 17 -10.21 -8.01 2.64
N TRP A 18 -10.15 -6.76 2.17
CA TRP A 18 -8.98 -6.17 1.53
C TRP A 18 -7.78 -6.16 2.48
N GLU A 19 -7.98 -5.67 3.71
CA GLU A 19 -6.91 -5.64 4.70
C GLU A 19 -6.44 -7.07 5.06
N ALA A 20 -7.39 -8.01 5.25
CA ALA A 20 -7.06 -9.40 5.53
C ALA A 20 -6.24 -10.05 4.40
N ALA A 21 -6.64 -9.85 3.15
CA ALA A 21 -5.95 -10.37 1.97
C ALA A 21 -4.54 -9.78 1.85
N GLY A 22 -4.38 -8.48 2.08
CA GLY A 22 -3.07 -7.83 2.10
C GLY A 22 -2.15 -8.39 3.18
N LEU A 23 -2.64 -8.55 4.41
CA LEU A 23 -1.86 -9.14 5.51
C LEU A 23 -1.42 -10.57 5.21
N GLN A 24 -2.30 -11.38 4.62
CA GLN A 24 -1.98 -12.76 4.24
C GLN A 24 -0.96 -12.81 3.11
N TRP A 25 -1.13 -11.99 2.07
CA TRP A 25 -0.19 -11.92 0.95
C TRP A 25 1.22 -11.57 1.40
N LEU A 26 1.36 -10.55 2.25
CA LEU A 26 2.66 -10.10 2.76
C LEU A 26 3.28 -11.10 3.74
N SER A 27 2.46 -11.82 4.52
CA SER A 27 2.94 -12.87 5.43
C SER A 27 3.50 -14.10 4.71
N ASN A 28 3.20 -14.27 3.42
CA ASN A 28 3.64 -15.42 2.64
C ASN A 28 5.05 -15.26 2.07
N VAL A 29 5.70 -14.10 2.26
CA VAL A 29 7.10 -13.91 1.84
C VAL A 29 8.03 -14.57 2.85
N ASP A 30 8.71 -15.63 2.42
CA ASP A 30 9.71 -16.31 3.24
C ASP A 30 10.88 -15.37 3.58
N GLY A 31 11.28 -15.33 4.85
CA GLY A 31 12.26 -14.36 5.36
C GLY A 31 11.79 -12.89 5.40
N GLY A 32 10.56 -12.60 4.98
CA GLY A 32 9.97 -11.27 4.99
C GLY A 32 9.56 -10.75 6.37
N VAL A 33 8.94 -9.57 6.41
CA VAL A 33 8.44 -8.98 7.65
C VAL A 33 7.17 -9.74 8.08
N PRO A 34 7.13 -10.27 9.32
CA PRO A 34 5.91 -10.90 9.81
C PRO A 34 4.79 -9.87 9.99
N CYS A 35 3.63 -10.14 9.41
CA CYS A 35 2.43 -9.32 9.61
C CYS A 35 1.54 -9.90 10.72
N ALA A 36 0.60 -9.09 11.20
CA ALA A 36 -0.38 -9.52 12.20
C ALA A 36 -1.23 -10.69 11.66
N THR A 37 -1.31 -11.77 12.44
CA THR A 37 -2.09 -12.95 12.04
C THR A 37 -3.59 -12.63 12.01
N VAL A 38 -4.23 -12.88 10.88
CA VAL A 38 -5.68 -12.79 10.73
C VAL A 38 -6.33 -13.98 11.44
N VAL A 39 -7.22 -13.69 12.40
CA VAL A 39 -8.01 -14.71 13.12
C VAL A 39 -9.35 -14.94 12.43
N SER A 40 -10.05 -13.85 12.06
CA SER A 40 -11.33 -13.91 11.37
C SER A 40 -11.64 -12.59 10.68
N VAL A 41 -12.37 -12.63 9.56
CA VAL A 41 -12.83 -11.43 8.84
C VAL A 41 -14.29 -11.59 8.42
N ASN A 42 -15.07 -10.52 8.52
CA ASN A 42 -16.42 -10.41 7.94
C ASN A 42 -16.67 -8.97 7.44
N ALA A 43 -17.86 -8.71 6.92
CA ALA A 43 -18.21 -7.42 6.30
C ALA A 43 -18.04 -6.19 7.21
N THR A 44 -18.09 -6.35 8.54
CA THR A 44 -18.07 -5.24 9.51
C THR A 44 -16.93 -5.33 10.52
N GLN A 45 -16.09 -6.37 10.43
CA GLN A 45 -15.06 -6.65 11.41
C GLN A 45 -13.85 -7.39 10.84
N LEU A 46 -12.67 -7.03 11.35
CA LEU A 46 -11.43 -7.80 11.23
C LEU A 46 -10.86 -8.09 12.63
N THR A 47 -10.64 -9.36 12.93
CA THR A 47 -9.98 -9.82 14.16
C THR A 47 -8.56 -10.27 13.84
N LEU A 48 -7.59 -9.69 14.55
CA LEU A 48 -6.17 -9.99 14.43
C LEU A 48 -5.63 -10.52 15.77
N ARG A 49 -4.56 -11.30 15.72
CA ARG A 49 -3.75 -11.58 16.91
C ARG A 49 -3.14 -10.26 17.39
N ARG A 50 -3.30 -9.95 18.68
CA ARG A 50 -2.73 -8.74 19.27
C ARG A 50 -1.20 -8.85 19.29
N LEU A 51 -0.54 -7.76 18.94
CA LEU A 51 0.90 -7.57 19.09
C LEU A 51 1.15 -6.69 20.30
N ASP A 52 2.14 -7.07 21.11
CA ASP A 52 2.58 -6.25 22.23
C ASP A 52 3.68 -5.29 21.75
N SER A 53 3.46 -4.00 21.97
CA SER A 53 4.46 -2.99 21.65
C SER A 53 5.65 -3.11 22.60
N VAL A 54 6.85 -3.04 22.03
CA VAL A 54 8.12 -3.04 22.77
C VAL A 54 8.90 -1.77 22.48
N THR A 55 9.86 -1.43 23.35
CA THR A 55 10.76 -0.30 23.11
C THR A 55 11.59 -0.54 21.84
N PRO A 56 11.67 0.43 20.91
CA PRO A 56 12.50 0.29 19.72
C PRO A 56 13.98 0.17 20.09
N SER A 57 14.72 -0.65 19.35
CA SER A 57 16.17 -0.81 19.48
C SER A 57 16.87 -0.73 18.11
N PRO A 58 18.15 -0.35 18.05
CA PRO A 58 18.91 -0.35 16.79
C PRO A 58 18.94 -1.73 16.11
N GLU A 59 19.08 -2.80 16.88
CA GLU A 59 19.08 -4.18 16.38
C GLU A 59 17.72 -4.57 15.77
N ALA A 60 16.62 -4.20 16.43
CA ALA A 60 15.28 -4.44 15.92
C ALA A 60 15.01 -3.65 14.63
N ALA A 61 15.48 -2.39 14.57
CA ALA A 61 15.37 -1.57 13.37
C ALA A 61 16.18 -2.15 12.20
N TYR A 62 17.41 -2.62 12.44
CA TYR A 62 18.23 -3.30 11.44
C TYR A 62 17.54 -4.56 10.92
N THR A 63 17.10 -5.43 11.83
CA THR A 63 16.39 -6.67 11.48
C THR A 63 15.12 -6.39 10.68
N PHE A 64 14.33 -5.40 11.09
CA PHE A 64 13.14 -4.97 10.38
C PHE A 64 13.48 -4.48 8.96
N GLY A 65 14.48 -3.62 8.82
CA GLY A 65 14.94 -3.13 7.52
C GLY A 65 15.40 -4.25 6.58
N SER A 66 16.20 -5.20 7.07
CA SER A 66 16.64 -6.35 6.28
C SER A 66 15.47 -7.22 5.81
N ARG A 67 14.51 -7.51 6.68
CA ARG A 67 13.31 -8.28 6.31
C ARG A 67 12.37 -7.51 5.38
N LEU A 68 12.30 -6.18 5.53
CA LEU A 68 11.51 -5.33 4.66
C LEU A 68 12.07 -5.31 3.25
N ALA A 69 13.41 -5.30 3.10
CA ALA A 69 14.05 -5.47 1.80
C ALA A 69 13.66 -6.80 1.15
N VAL A 70 13.73 -7.92 1.90
CA VAL A 70 13.28 -9.23 1.41
C VAL A 70 11.80 -9.21 0.98
N THR A 71 10.95 -8.51 1.74
CA THR A 71 9.52 -8.35 1.42
C THR A 71 9.32 -7.60 0.11
N HIS A 72 10.10 -6.54 -0.13
CA HIS A 72 10.05 -5.79 -1.38
C HIS A 72 10.60 -6.62 -2.55
N ASP A 73 11.71 -7.34 -2.36
CA ASP A 73 12.38 -8.16 -3.38
C ASP A 73 11.54 -9.36 -3.83
N ALA A 74 10.55 -9.80 -3.03
CA ALA A 74 9.56 -10.78 -3.45
C ALA A 74 8.71 -10.29 -4.63
N GLY A 75 8.63 -8.98 -4.82
CA GLY A 75 8.04 -8.35 -5.99
C GLY A 75 6.53 -8.47 -6.12
N ALA A 76 6.01 -7.97 -7.24
CA ALA A 76 4.63 -8.09 -7.67
C ALA A 76 4.57 -8.13 -9.21
N PRO A 77 3.51 -8.70 -9.82
CA PRO A 77 3.42 -8.84 -11.28
C PRO A 77 3.33 -7.51 -12.06
N ALA A 78 2.93 -6.42 -11.40
CA ALA A 78 2.75 -5.10 -11.99
C ALA A 78 2.61 -4.04 -10.87
N PHE A 79 2.90 -2.78 -11.17
CA PHE A 79 2.40 -1.67 -10.35
C PHE A 79 0.88 -1.70 -10.37
N GLY A 80 0.22 -1.44 -9.25
CA GLY A 80 -1.24 -1.62 -9.20
C GLY A 80 -1.70 -2.99 -8.69
N ALA A 81 -0.84 -4.01 -8.72
CA ALA A 81 -1.24 -5.36 -8.36
C ALA A 81 -1.66 -5.48 -6.88
N GLY A 82 -2.84 -6.06 -6.66
CA GLY A 82 -3.27 -6.56 -5.37
C GLY A 82 -2.98 -8.06 -5.19
N PRO A 83 -3.36 -8.63 -4.03
CA PRO A 83 -3.24 -10.07 -3.76
C PRO A 83 -3.89 -10.93 -4.84
N ASP A 84 -3.35 -12.14 -5.05
CA ASP A 84 -3.92 -13.10 -5.98
C ASP A 84 -5.38 -13.44 -5.62
N GLY A 85 -6.24 -13.49 -6.64
CA GLY A 85 -7.67 -13.76 -6.46
C GLY A 85 -8.51 -12.60 -5.94
N TRP A 86 -7.92 -11.41 -5.73
CA TRP A 86 -8.66 -10.21 -5.33
C TRP A 86 -9.15 -9.42 -6.55
N ASP A 87 -10.47 -9.16 -6.61
CA ASP A 87 -11.15 -8.46 -7.71
C ASP A 87 -11.84 -7.15 -7.28
N GLY A 88 -11.93 -6.88 -5.98
CA GLY A 88 -12.48 -5.66 -5.41
C GLY A 88 -11.52 -4.46 -5.48
N PRO A 89 -11.97 -3.25 -5.10
CA PRO A 89 -11.07 -2.11 -4.94
C PRO A 89 -10.09 -2.33 -3.78
N GLY A 90 -8.98 -1.61 -3.80
CA GLY A 90 -8.18 -1.39 -2.61
C GLY A 90 -8.80 -0.30 -1.73
N TYR A 91 -8.37 -0.21 -0.49
CA TYR A 91 -8.76 0.88 0.42
C TYR A 91 -7.53 1.49 1.10
N PHE A 92 -7.58 2.81 1.29
CA PHE A 92 -6.60 3.60 2.01
C PHE A 92 -7.29 4.61 2.96
N GLY A 93 -6.58 5.05 3.99
CA GLY A 93 -7.09 6.02 4.97
C GLY A 93 -7.62 5.39 6.26
N PRO A 94 -8.02 6.21 7.23
CA PRO A 94 -8.52 5.72 8.50
C PRO A 94 -9.86 4.98 8.30
N LEU A 95 -10.19 4.09 9.23
CA LEU A 95 -11.44 3.33 9.22
C LEU A 95 -12.69 4.24 9.18
N THR A 96 -12.58 5.47 9.69
CA THR A 96 -13.65 6.48 9.69
C THR A 96 -13.84 7.17 8.34
N GLN A 97 -12.86 7.12 7.45
CA GLN A 97 -12.91 7.74 6.12
C GLN A 97 -12.14 6.88 5.10
N PRO A 98 -12.68 5.70 4.75
CA PRO A 98 -12.04 4.80 3.79
C PRO A 98 -12.11 5.40 2.38
N LEU A 99 -10.95 5.56 1.76
CA LEU A 99 -10.82 6.02 0.38
C LEU A 99 -10.58 4.81 -0.52
N PRO A 100 -11.45 4.53 -1.50
CA PRO A 100 -11.20 3.47 -2.46
C PRO A 100 -9.98 3.82 -3.32
N MET A 101 -9.19 2.81 -3.65
CA MET A 101 -8.07 2.91 -4.57
C MET A 101 -8.24 1.90 -5.69
N SER A 102 -7.87 2.32 -6.90
CA SER A 102 -7.79 1.45 -8.05
C SER A 102 -6.60 0.49 -7.93
N LEU A 103 -6.84 -0.75 -8.36
CA LEU A 103 -5.87 -1.84 -8.51
C LEU A 103 -5.55 -2.12 -9.99
N ARG A 104 -5.80 -1.13 -10.87
CA ARG A 104 -5.44 -1.24 -12.28
C ARG A 104 -3.94 -1.45 -12.40
N ARG A 105 -3.56 -2.49 -13.15
CA ARG A 105 -2.16 -2.88 -13.36
C ARG A 105 -1.50 -2.02 -14.42
N HIS A 106 -0.25 -1.65 -14.16
CA HIS A 106 0.59 -0.82 -15.03
C HIS A 106 2.01 -1.38 -15.05
N GLN A 107 2.69 -1.23 -16.19
CA GLN A 107 4.08 -1.68 -16.36
C GLN A 107 5.11 -0.59 -16.03
N ARG A 108 4.68 0.68 -16.03
CA ARG A 108 5.53 1.83 -15.69
C ARG A 108 5.06 2.46 -14.40
N TRP A 109 6.01 2.81 -13.54
CA TRP A 109 5.73 3.39 -12.23
C TRP A 109 5.08 4.76 -12.36
N GLY A 110 5.59 5.61 -13.25
CA GLY A 110 5.14 6.98 -13.44
C GLY A 110 3.70 7.05 -13.93
N GLU A 111 3.32 6.18 -14.86
CA GLU A 111 1.93 6.06 -15.32
C GLU A 111 0.99 5.63 -14.18
N PHE A 112 1.37 4.57 -13.45
CA PHE A 112 0.63 4.12 -12.27
C PHE A 112 0.44 5.22 -11.22
N TYR A 113 1.53 5.90 -10.85
CA TYR A 113 1.51 6.88 -9.79
C TYR A 113 0.70 8.12 -10.18
N ALA A 114 0.81 8.54 -11.45
CA ALA A 114 -0.02 9.62 -11.99
C ALA A 114 -1.51 9.26 -11.96
N GLU A 115 -1.90 8.19 -12.63
CA GLU A 115 -3.32 7.88 -12.88
C GLU A 115 -4.03 7.30 -11.65
N GLU A 116 -3.35 6.48 -10.87
CA GLU A 116 -4.00 5.70 -9.81
C GLU A 116 -3.80 6.33 -8.41
N ARG A 117 -2.85 7.26 -8.24
CA ARG A 117 -2.56 7.91 -6.94
C ARG A 117 -2.74 9.41 -6.97
N LEU A 118 -2.04 10.13 -7.85
CA LEU A 118 -2.04 11.59 -7.84
C LEU A 118 -3.37 12.17 -8.34
N VAL A 119 -3.80 11.79 -9.55
CA VAL A 119 -5.01 12.36 -10.18
C VAL A 119 -6.26 12.14 -9.31
N PRO A 120 -6.56 10.93 -8.79
CA PRO A 120 -7.78 10.72 -8.00
C PRO A 120 -7.78 11.54 -6.69
N MET A 121 -6.61 11.70 -6.06
CA MET A 121 -6.51 12.50 -4.83
C MET A 121 -6.58 14.00 -5.12
N ALA A 122 -6.01 14.47 -6.22
CA ALA A 122 -6.12 15.85 -6.67
C ALA A 122 -7.57 16.23 -6.98
N ASP A 123 -8.32 15.33 -7.64
CA ASP A 123 -9.74 15.51 -7.93
C ASP A 123 -10.59 15.56 -6.65
N LEU A 124 -10.33 14.65 -5.70
CA LEU A 124 -10.99 14.66 -4.39
C LEU A 124 -10.70 15.93 -3.58
N ALA A 125 -9.47 16.43 -3.67
CA ALA A 125 -9.03 17.63 -2.95
C ALA A 125 -9.37 18.93 -3.68
N ALA A 126 -9.81 18.86 -4.94
CA ALA A 126 -9.95 19.99 -5.86
C ALA A 126 -10.55 21.24 -5.19
N ALA A 127 -11.73 21.13 -4.56
CA ALA A 127 -12.42 22.27 -3.95
C ALA A 127 -11.63 22.97 -2.83
N ARG A 128 -10.57 22.34 -2.30
CA ARG A 128 -9.70 22.86 -1.23
C ARG A 128 -8.35 23.37 -1.75
N LEU A 129 -8.06 23.21 -3.03
CA LEU A 129 -6.78 23.58 -3.64
C LEU A 129 -6.92 24.84 -4.49
N ASP A 130 -5.99 25.78 -4.30
CA ASP A 130 -5.86 26.95 -5.15
C ASP A 130 -5.28 26.61 -6.53
N THR A 131 -5.37 27.56 -7.46
CA THR A 131 -4.92 27.38 -8.85
C THR A 131 -3.42 27.10 -8.95
N SER A 132 -2.62 27.72 -8.08
CA SER A 132 -1.17 27.52 -8.03
C SER A 132 -0.82 26.06 -7.70
N THR A 133 -1.42 25.54 -6.64
CA THR A 133 -1.20 24.18 -6.15
C THR A 133 -1.65 23.15 -7.17
N ARG A 134 -2.81 23.37 -7.79
CA ARG A 134 -3.31 22.51 -8.88
C ARG A 134 -2.33 22.46 -10.05
N SER A 135 -1.83 23.61 -10.47
CA SER A 135 -0.87 23.70 -11.57
C SER A 135 0.45 22.98 -11.26
N LEU A 136 0.91 23.03 -10.00
CA LEU A 136 2.09 22.27 -9.56
C LEU A 136 1.83 20.76 -9.60
N ILE A 137 0.67 20.30 -9.12
CA ILE A 137 0.29 18.89 -9.15
C ILE A 137 0.20 18.41 -10.61
N ASP A 138 -0.45 19.16 -11.49
CA ASP A 138 -0.55 18.85 -12.92
C ASP A 138 0.83 18.75 -13.57
N GLY A 139 1.77 19.61 -13.16
CA GLY A 139 3.18 19.53 -13.58
C GLY A 139 3.85 18.23 -13.15
N VAL A 140 3.66 17.80 -11.90
CA VAL A 140 4.19 16.51 -11.40
C VAL A 140 3.55 15.34 -12.14
N VAL A 141 2.22 15.34 -12.28
CA VAL A 141 1.46 14.32 -13.04
C VAL A 141 1.99 14.19 -14.46
N LYS A 142 2.25 15.32 -15.14
CA LYS A 142 2.81 15.31 -16.49
C LYS A 142 4.20 14.65 -16.54
N ARG A 143 5.07 14.96 -15.58
CA ARG A 143 6.42 14.37 -15.49
C ARG A 143 6.39 12.87 -15.17
N CYS A 144 5.46 12.45 -14.31
CA CYS A 144 5.22 11.03 -14.06
C CYS A 144 4.76 10.31 -15.35
N ARG A 145 3.82 10.89 -16.11
CA ARG A 145 3.34 10.33 -17.39
C ARG A 145 4.43 10.23 -18.47
N THR A 146 5.40 11.15 -18.48
CA THR A 146 6.53 11.10 -19.42
C THR A 146 7.62 10.13 -19.00
N GLY A 147 7.51 9.51 -17.83
CA GLY A 147 8.48 8.56 -17.32
C GLY A 147 9.74 9.21 -16.74
N ASP A 148 9.69 10.49 -16.38
CA ASP A 148 10.84 11.20 -15.78
C ASP A 148 11.36 10.53 -14.49
N PHE A 149 10.52 9.72 -13.86
CA PHE A 149 10.78 9.00 -12.62
C PHE A 149 10.70 7.48 -12.79
N ASP A 150 10.54 6.99 -14.02
CA ASP A 150 10.62 5.56 -14.28
C ASP A 150 12.09 5.12 -14.15
N ASP A 151 12.29 3.97 -13.53
CA ASP A 151 13.57 3.28 -13.41
C ASP A 151 13.42 1.80 -13.81
N ASP A 152 14.52 1.05 -13.71
CA ASP A 152 14.55 -0.38 -14.02
C ASP A 152 14.10 -1.26 -12.84
N ASP A 153 13.66 -0.65 -11.72
CA ASP A 153 13.23 -1.42 -10.55
C ASP A 153 11.90 -2.14 -10.84
N GLN A 154 11.80 -3.37 -10.33
CA GLN A 154 10.59 -4.16 -10.46
C GLN A 154 9.53 -3.70 -9.44
N PRO A 155 8.22 -3.89 -9.73
CA PRO A 155 7.17 -3.60 -8.75
C PRO A 155 7.40 -4.38 -7.46
N ALA A 156 7.49 -3.69 -6.32
CA ALA A 156 7.65 -4.31 -5.00
C ALA A 156 6.31 -4.65 -4.36
N GLY A 157 6.22 -5.76 -3.62
CA GLY A 157 5.09 -6.04 -2.74
C GLY A 157 5.18 -5.19 -1.46
N CYS A 158 4.22 -4.29 -1.21
CA CYS A 158 4.31 -3.32 -0.11
C CYS A 158 3.16 -3.44 0.92
N THR A 159 3.48 -3.15 2.19
CA THR A 159 2.51 -3.06 3.29
C THR A 159 1.55 -1.88 3.16
N GLY A 160 0.25 -2.16 3.31
CA GLY A 160 -0.91 -1.34 2.94
C GLY A 160 -1.21 -0.03 3.68
N THR A 161 -0.26 0.60 4.40
CA THR A 161 -0.30 2.07 4.53
C THR A 161 0.20 2.76 3.25
N CYS A 162 0.79 1.98 2.34
CA CYS A 162 0.96 2.26 0.93
C CYS A 162 0.12 1.21 0.21
N GLY A 163 -1.17 1.49 0.00
CA GLY A 163 -2.21 0.48 -0.24
C GLY A 163 -2.14 -0.33 -1.55
N VAL A 164 -1.00 -0.50 -2.21
CA VAL A 164 -0.74 -1.32 -3.40
C VAL A 164 0.78 -1.41 -3.60
N ALA A 165 1.27 -2.40 -4.36
CA ALA A 165 2.62 -2.42 -4.91
C ALA A 165 3.09 -1.03 -5.40
N ILE A 166 4.04 -0.44 -4.68
CA ILE A 166 4.66 0.85 -4.96
C ILE A 166 6.16 0.57 -4.93
N SER A 167 6.89 0.82 -6.03
CA SER A 167 8.35 0.86 -5.92
C SER A 167 8.72 2.04 -5.02
N CYS A 168 9.42 1.76 -3.93
CA CYS A 168 10.25 2.75 -3.25
C CYS A 168 11.58 2.74 -4.00
N GLY A 169 11.71 3.58 -5.03
CA GLY A 169 12.89 3.61 -5.90
C GLY A 169 14.18 3.50 -5.10
N ARG A 170 15.01 2.53 -5.44
CA ARG A 170 16.30 2.35 -4.78
C ARG A 170 17.18 3.55 -5.14
N PRO A 171 17.74 4.29 -4.17
CA PRO A 171 18.67 5.35 -4.52
C PRO A 171 19.85 4.74 -5.29
N PRO A 172 20.29 5.34 -6.41
CA PRO A 172 21.37 4.78 -7.21
C PRO A 172 22.64 4.68 -6.35
N GLY A 173 23.21 3.48 -6.26
CA GLY A 173 24.58 3.27 -5.80
C GLY A 173 24.81 2.66 -4.41
N ARG A 174 24.08 1.62 -4.00
CA ARG A 174 24.55 0.72 -2.93
C ARG A 174 24.35 -0.75 -3.29
N CYS A 175 25.47 -1.40 -3.64
CA CYS A 175 25.66 -2.85 -3.61
C CYS A 175 25.31 -3.40 -2.23
#